data_AF-A0A364Y0Z4-F1
#
_entry.id   AF-A0A364Y0Z4-F1
#
_cell.length_a   1.000
_cell.length_b   1.000
_cell.length_c   1.000
_cell.angle_alpha   90.00
_cell.angle_beta   90.00
_cell.angle_gamma   90.00
#
_symmetry.space_group_name_H-M   'P 1'
#
loop_
_entity.id
_entity.type
_entity.pdbx_description
1 polymer ?
#
loop_
_entity_poly.entity_id
_entity_poly.type
_entity_poly.pdbx_seq_one_letter_code
_entity_poly.pdbx_strand_id
1 'polypeptide(L)'
;MKTSLIVLATSALLLSSFTTSRNRDTKFAAEKTALQVIDAFKHESAAAYVALFPNLVDFHTIMGLNSTWYGSNLDAAKKDFADHFDELDRATFESFQDVIMNGKVAGIDWKSIKFVQASLDAEPTKSIDAAKLTIVFTAGERSYSLCIDRAMWIRGEFKVSQFIELK
;
A
#
# COMPACT_ATOMS: atom_id res chain seq x y z
N MET A 1 45.77 -28.53 45.63
CA MET A 1 45.15 -27.21 45.37
C MET A 1 44.21 -27.42 44.18
N LYS A 2 42.86 -27.49 44.28
CA LYS A 2 41.88 -26.43 44.63
C LYS A 2 42.30 -25.11 43.93
N THR A 3 41.58 -24.47 43.00
CA THR A 3 40.12 -24.27 42.85
C THR A 3 39.80 -23.52 41.53
N SER A 4 38.60 -23.72 40.97
CA SER A 4 37.76 -22.77 40.18
C SER A 4 38.24 -22.35 38.77
N LEU A 5 37.55 -22.59 37.63
CA LEU A 5 36.13 -22.47 37.21
C LEU A 5 35.65 -21.01 37.03
N ILE A 6 34.84 -20.82 35.97
CA ILE A 6 33.99 -19.66 35.56
C ILE A 6 34.58 -18.89 34.36
N VAL A 7 34.26 -19.30 33.12
CA VAL A 7 33.10 -18.86 32.32
C VAL A 7 33.11 -17.33 32.08
N LEU A 8 33.54 -16.92 30.89
CA LEU A 8 33.22 -15.59 30.33
C LEU A 8 32.63 -15.77 28.93
N ALA A 9 31.47 -16.41 28.87
CA ALA A 9 30.59 -16.42 27.71
C ALA A 9 29.41 -15.51 28.03
N THR A 10 29.50 -14.23 27.66
CA THR A 10 28.34 -13.31 27.57
C THR A 10 28.85 -11.93 27.15
N SER A 11 28.74 -11.58 25.86
CA SER A 11 28.60 -10.20 25.36
C SER A 11 28.51 -10.14 23.82
N ALA A 12 27.64 -10.95 23.19
CA ALA A 12 27.39 -10.84 21.75
C ALA A 12 25.92 -11.06 21.35
N LEU A 13 24.97 -10.69 22.22
CA LEU A 13 23.53 -10.83 21.97
C LEU A 13 22.76 -9.51 22.13
N LEU A 14 23.32 -8.39 21.63
CA LEU A 14 22.61 -7.09 21.66
C LEU A 14 22.45 -6.39 20.31
N LEU A 15 22.76 -7.03 19.19
CA LEU A 15 22.65 -6.38 17.86
C LEU A 15 21.48 -6.86 16.98
N SER A 16 20.65 -7.79 17.45
CA SER A 16 19.57 -8.35 16.62
C SER A 16 18.23 -7.60 16.69
N SER A 17 18.11 -6.56 17.53
CA SER A 17 16.80 -5.99 17.89
C SER A 17 16.26 -4.90 16.97
N PHE A 18 17.00 -4.47 15.93
CA PHE A 18 16.60 -3.36 15.07
C PHE A 18 15.98 -3.75 13.73
N THR A 19 15.98 -5.04 13.35
CA THR A 19 15.37 -5.48 12.08
C THR A 19 13.90 -5.90 12.23
N THR A 20 13.44 -6.22 13.44
CA THR A 20 12.07 -6.72 13.67
C THR A 20 10.99 -5.63 13.75
N SER A 21 11.34 -4.39 14.11
CA SER A 21 10.34 -3.31 14.27
C SER A 21 9.73 -2.89 12.94
N ARG A 22 10.57 -2.69 11.91
CA ARG A 22 10.13 -2.18 10.60
C ARG A 22 9.14 -3.11 9.90
N ASN A 23 9.31 -4.43 10.08
CA ASN A 23 8.46 -5.44 9.46
C ASN A 23 7.04 -5.47 10.06
N ARG A 24 6.93 -5.24 11.38
CA ARG A 24 5.63 -5.12 12.04
C ARG A 24 4.88 -3.86 11.59
N ASP A 25 5.60 -2.75 11.45
CA ASP A 25 5.01 -1.45 11.08
C ASP A 25 4.48 -1.46 9.64
N THR A 26 5.23 -2.03 8.69
CA THR A 26 4.79 -2.16 7.29
C THR A 26 3.59 -3.09 7.16
N LYS A 27 3.60 -4.25 7.84
CA LYS A 27 2.46 -5.16 7.82
C LYS A 27 1.20 -4.51 8.41
N PHE A 28 1.32 -3.87 9.58
CA PHE A 28 0.20 -3.20 10.23
C PHE A 28 -0.39 -2.09 9.34
N ALA A 29 0.46 -1.31 8.68
CA ALA A 29 0.00 -0.26 7.81
C ALA A 29 -0.60 -0.78 6.49
N ALA A 30 -0.13 -1.91 5.96
CA ALA A 30 -0.77 -2.59 4.83
C ALA A 30 -2.17 -3.08 5.21
N GLU A 31 -2.33 -3.68 6.39
CA GLU A 31 -3.65 -4.08 6.92
C GLU A 31 -4.57 -2.88 7.14
N LYS A 32 -4.06 -1.78 7.72
CA LYS A 32 -4.82 -0.52 7.86
C LYS A 32 -5.34 -0.02 6.51
N THR A 33 -4.48 0.00 5.50
CA THR A 33 -4.83 0.46 4.16
C THR A 33 -5.83 -0.48 3.48
N ALA A 34 -5.65 -1.79 3.65
CA ALA A 34 -6.59 -2.79 3.15
C ALA A 34 -7.98 -2.64 3.78
N LEU A 35 -8.06 -2.35 5.09
CA LEU A 35 -9.32 -2.06 5.75
C LEU A 35 -10.00 -0.81 5.19
N GLN A 36 -9.25 0.25 4.88
CA GLN A 36 -9.80 1.45 4.23
C GLN A 36 -10.33 1.16 2.82
N VAL A 37 -9.62 0.33 2.05
CA VAL A 37 -10.09 -0.13 0.73
C VAL A 37 -11.38 -0.93 0.89
N ILE A 38 -11.43 -1.92 1.78
CA ILE A 38 -12.63 -2.72 2.05
C ILE A 38 -13.80 -1.83 2.48
N ASP A 39 -13.55 -0.83 3.31
CA ASP A 39 -14.58 0.12 3.73
C ASP A 39 -15.13 0.94 2.55
N ALA A 40 -14.26 1.40 1.64
CA ALA A 40 -14.68 2.07 0.42
C ALA A 40 -15.57 1.16 -0.45
N PHE A 41 -15.23 -0.13 -0.59
CA PHE A 41 -16.05 -1.11 -1.31
C PHE A 41 -17.39 -1.36 -0.62
N LYS A 42 -17.41 -1.54 0.70
CA LYS A 42 -18.65 -1.76 1.47
C LYS A 42 -19.64 -0.62 1.34
N HIS A 43 -19.14 0.61 1.22
CA HIS A 43 -19.95 1.80 1.04
C HIS A 43 -20.14 2.20 -0.43
N GLU A 44 -19.59 1.40 -1.37
CA GLU A 44 -19.54 1.71 -2.81
C GLU A 44 -19.04 3.15 -3.09
N SER A 45 -18.11 3.63 -2.28
CA SER A 45 -17.65 5.02 -2.28
C SER A 45 -16.34 5.16 -3.04
N ALA A 46 -16.44 5.51 -4.32
CA ALA A 46 -15.28 5.79 -5.15
C ALA A 46 -14.46 6.96 -4.59
N ALA A 47 -15.10 7.97 -4.01
CA ALA A 47 -14.41 9.09 -3.37
C ALA A 47 -13.53 8.64 -2.19
N ALA A 48 -13.99 7.68 -1.39
CA ALA A 48 -13.20 7.11 -0.30
C ALA A 48 -11.99 6.33 -0.84
N TYR A 49 -12.14 5.62 -1.97
CA TYR A 49 -11.03 4.92 -2.62
C TYR A 49 -10.02 5.90 -3.24
N VAL A 50 -10.48 6.92 -3.97
CA VAL A 50 -9.63 7.96 -4.57
C VAL A 50 -8.84 8.72 -3.50
N ALA A 51 -9.38 8.91 -2.29
CA ALA A 51 -8.63 9.52 -1.19
C ALA A 51 -7.40 8.70 -0.71
N LEU A 52 -7.33 7.42 -1.07
CA LEU A 52 -6.17 6.55 -0.82
C LEU A 52 -5.11 6.65 -1.92
N PHE A 53 -5.43 7.28 -3.06
CA PHE A 53 -4.47 7.60 -4.12
C PHE A 53 -3.53 8.73 -3.66
N PRO A 54 -2.26 8.79 -4.12
CA PRO A 54 -1.39 9.91 -3.82
C PRO A 54 -1.95 11.21 -4.41
N ASN A 55 -1.93 12.28 -3.63
CA ASN A 55 -2.30 13.60 -4.15
C ASN A 55 -1.13 14.23 -4.94
N LEU A 56 -1.39 15.37 -5.57
CA LEU A 56 -0.37 16.10 -6.34
C LEU A 56 0.89 16.43 -5.54
N VAL A 57 0.75 16.77 -4.25
CA VAL A 57 1.89 17.08 -3.36
C VAL A 57 2.75 15.85 -3.12
N ASP A 58 2.12 14.68 -2.99
CA ASP A 58 2.82 13.40 -2.83
C ASP A 58 3.63 13.08 -4.11
N PHE A 59 3.04 13.25 -5.30
CA PHE A 59 3.76 13.09 -6.57
C PHE A 59 4.90 14.07 -6.73
N HIS A 60 4.70 15.36 -6.45
CA HIS A 60 5.77 16.36 -6.49
C HIS A 60 6.91 16.05 -5.53
N THR A 61 6.59 15.45 -4.36
CA THR A 61 7.59 14.97 -3.41
C THR A 61 8.40 13.82 -4.00
N ILE A 62 7.73 12.84 -4.62
CA ILE A 62 8.40 11.72 -5.32
C ILE A 62 9.30 12.24 -6.45
N MET A 63 8.82 13.18 -7.26
CA MET A 63 9.60 13.79 -8.33
C MET A 63 10.83 14.52 -7.77
N GLY A 64 10.68 15.23 -6.65
CA GLY A 64 11.78 15.90 -5.96
C GLY A 64 12.84 14.93 -5.42
N LEU A 65 12.41 13.80 -4.84
CA LEU A 65 13.32 12.74 -4.37
C LEU A 65 14.11 12.09 -5.52
N ASN A 66 13.56 12.13 -6.74
CA ASN A 66 14.18 11.63 -7.95
C ASN A 66 14.68 12.75 -8.87
N SER A 67 15.02 13.92 -8.31
CA SER A 67 15.43 15.11 -9.08
C SER A 67 16.54 14.85 -10.09
N THR A 68 17.46 13.91 -9.78
CA THR A 68 18.54 13.49 -10.68
C THR A 68 18.03 13.02 -12.06
N TRP A 69 16.84 12.43 -12.15
CA TRP A 69 16.25 12.01 -13.42
C TRP A 69 15.73 13.19 -14.25
N TYR A 70 15.34 14.28 -13.59
CA TYR A 70 14.75 15.44 -14.23
C TYR A 70 15.78 16.56 -14.50
N GLY A 71 16.89 16.59 -13.75
CA GLY A 71 17.92 17.62 -13.85
C GLY A 71 17.34 19.02 -13.68
N SER A 72 17.69 19.93 -14.60
CA SER A 72 17.17 21.30 -14.64
C SER A 72 15.69 21.41 -14.99
N ASN A 73 15.06 20.33 -15.45
CA ASN A 73 13.66 20.34 -15.94
C ASN A 73 12.65 19.93 -14.86
N LEU A 74 13.08 19.73 -13.61
CA LEU A 74 12.19 19.24 -12.53
C LEU A 74 10.94 20.11 -12.35
N ASP A 75 11.09 21.43 -12.34
CA ASP A 75 9.96 22.34 -12.11
C ASP A 75 9.00 22.35 -13.30
N ALA A 76 9.53 22.29 -14.53
CA ALA A 76 8.72 22.16 -15.73
C ALA A 76 7.96 20.82 -15.75
N ALA A 77 8.61 19.73 -15.37
CA ALA A 77 7.99 18.41 -15.28
C ALA A 77 6.89 18.36 -14.21
N LYS A 78 7.09 19.00 -13.04
CA LYS A 78 6.06 19.10 -12.00
C LYS A 78 4.82 19.85 -12.46
N LYS A 79 5.03 20.92 -13.25
CA LYS A 79 3.94 21.69 -13.84
C LYS A 79 3.17 20.86 -14.87
N ASP A 80 3.89 20.25 -15.81
CA ASP A 80 3.29 19.40 -16.83
C ASP A 80 2.51 18.21 -16.22
N PHE A 81 3.06 17.58 -15.18
CA PHE A 81 2.36 16.54 -14.43
C PHE A 81 1.08 17.05 -13.75
N ALA A 82 1.13 18.25 -13.16
CA ALA A 82 -0.04 18.85 -12.51
C ALA A 82 -1.18 19.12 -13.52
N ASP A 83 -0.84 19.53 -14.74
CA ASP A 83 -1.80 19.81 -15.80
C ASP A 83 -2.56 18.55 -16.27
N HIS A 84 -2.02 17.35 -16.01
CA HIS A 84 -2.62 16.05 -16.36
C HIS A 84 -3.07 15.23 -15.14
N PHE A 85 -2.96 15.77 -13.92
CA PHE A 85 -3.22 15.02 -12.69
C PHE A 85 -4.68 14.52 -12.60
N ASP A 86 -5.64 15.34 -13.04
CA ASP A 86 -7.07 15.01 -13.02
C ASP A 86 -7.40 13.75 -13.85
N GLU A 87 -6.59 13.42 -14.85
CA GLU A 87 -6.76 12.20 -15.64
C GLU A 87 -6.47 10.93 -14.82
N LEU A 88 -5.55 11.02 -13.86
CA LEU A 88 -5.22 9.93 -12.94
C LEU A 88 -6.31 9.72 -11.89
N ASP A 89 -6.88 10.80 -11.37
CA ASP A 89 -8.02 10.74 -10.45
C ASP A 89 -9.23 10.09 -11.15
N ARG A 90 -9.50 10.47 -12.41
CA ARG A 90 -10.54 9.84 -13.22
C ARG A 90 -10.26 8.35 -13.45
N ALA A 91 -9.04 7.99 -13.84
CA ALA A 91 -8.67 6.59 -14.06
C ALA A 91 -8.80 5.74 -12.78
N THR A 92 -8.47 6.32 -11.62
CA THR A 92 -8.64 5.67 -10.30
C THR A 92 -10.11 5.44 -9.98
N PHE A 93 -10.97 6.43 -10.27
CA PHE A 93 -12.41 6.29 -10.13
C PHE A 93 -12.97 5.17 -11.03
N GLU A 94 -12.58 5.17 -12.31
CA GLU A 94 -13.05 4.19 -13.30
C GLU A 94 -12.65 2.76 -12.90
N SER A 95 -11.39 2.54 -12.50
CA SER A 95 -10.95 1.21 -12.04
C SER A 95 -11.72 0.73 -10.81
N PHE A 96 -12.05 1.61 -9.86
CA PHE A 96 -12.90 1.26 -8.73
C PHE A 96 -14.32 0.83 -9.18
N GLN A 97 -14.93 1.60 -10.09
CA GLN A 97 -16.27 1.28 -10.62
C GLN A 97 -16.27 -0.06 -11.36
N ASP A 98 -15.24 -0.34 -12.16
CA ASP A 98 -15.11 -1.61 -12.87
C ASP A 98 -15.07 -2.79 -11.91
N VAL A 99 -14.32 -2.68 -10.81
CA VAL A 99 -14.30 -3.72 -9.77
C VAL A 99 -15.69 -3.90 -9.15
N ILE A 100 -16.38 -2.82 -8.79
CA ILE A 100 -17.74 -2.88 -8.23
C ILE A 100 -18.68 -3.62 -9.19
N MET A 101 -18.66 -3.25 -10.46
CA MET A 101 -19.53 -3.84 -11.48
C MET A 101 -19.21 -5.31 -11.72
N ASN A 102 -17.93 -5.66 -11.85
CA ASN A 102 -17.48 -7.04 -12.02
C ASN A 102 -17.83 -7.91 -10.81
N GLY A 103 -17.72 -7.38 -9.58
CA GLY A 103 -18.14 -8.10 -8.38
C GLY A 103 -19.64 -8.33 -8.32
N LYS A 104 -20.45 -7.34 -8.73
CA LYS A 104 -21.91 -7.51 -8.83
C LYS A 104 -22.27 -8.63 -9.81
N VAL A 105 -21.60 -8.69 -10.97
CA VAL A 105 -21.75 -9.79 -11.95
C VAL A 105 -21.33 -11.14 -11.35
N ALA A 106 -20.28 -11.16 -10.52
CA ALA A 106 -19.82 -12.36 -9.80
C ALA A 106 -20.67 -12.74 -8.58
N GLY A 107 -21.75 -12.00 -8.29
CA GLY A 107 -22.65 -12.25 -7.16
C GLY A 107 -22.13 -11.77 -5.80
N ILE A 108 -21.18 -10.84 -5.79
CA ILE A 108 -20.65 -10.23 -4.56
C ILE A 108 -21.62 -9.17 -4.06
N ASP A 109 -22.16 -9.36 -2.86
CA ASP A 109 -22.79 -8.29 -2.09
C ASP A 109 -21.72 -7.49 -1.35
N TRP A 110 -21.31 -6.38 -1.94
CA TRP A 110 -20.25 -5.52 -1.43
C TRP A 110 -20.50 -5.05 0.01
N LYS A 111 -21.75 -4.88 0.44
CA LYS A 111 -22.07 -4.38 1.79
C LYS A 111 -21.76 -5.39 2.89
N SER A 112 -21.80 -6.69 2.57
CA SER A 112 -21.62 -7.78 3.53
C SER A 112 -20.23 -8.40 3.52
N ILE A 113 -19.30 -7.88 2.69
CA ILE A 113 -17.94 -8.44 2.63
C ILE A 113 -17.21 -8.31 3.96
N LYS A 114 -16.33 -9.28 4.23
CA LYS A 114 -15.50 -9.31 5.44
C LYS A 114 -14.03 -9.40 5.05
N PHE A 115 -13.23 -8.49 5.60
CA PHE A 115 -11.78 -8.54 5.48
C PHE A 115 -11.23 -9.82 6.14
N VAL A 116 -10.27 -10.47 5.49
CA VAL A 116 -9.56 -11.65 6.01
C VAL A 116 -8.10 -11.31 6.29
N GLN A 117 -7.37 -10.88 5.26
CA GLN A 117 -5.95 -10.57 5.38
C GLN A 117 -5.48 -9.64 4.26
N ALA A 118 -4.32 -9.01 4.50
CA ALA A 118 -3.60 -8.25 3.50
C ALA A 118 -2.15 -8.72 3.44
N SER A 119 -1.56 -8.72 2.25
CA SER A 119 -0.16 -9.04 2.05
C SER A 119 0.46 -8.17 0.97
N LEU A 120 1.73 -7.85 1.17
CA LEU A 120 2.57 -7.24 0.15
C LEU A 120 3.43 -8.33 -0.51
N ASP A 121 3.66 -8.25 -1.81
CA ASP A 121 4.57 -9.17 -2.51
C ASP A 121 6.04 -8.91 -2.20
N ALA A 122 6.38 -7.68 -1.83
CA ALA A 122 7.70 -7.26 -1.37
C ALA A 122 7.56 -6.20 -0.28
N GLU A 123 8.50 -6.17 0.65
CA GLU A 123 8.58 -5.08 1.63
C GLU A 123 9.22 -3.84 0.98
N PRO A 124 8.59 -2.65 1.07
CA PRO A 124 9.19 -1.42 0.59
C PRO A 124 10.49 -1.12 1.36
N THR A 125 11.63 -1.21 0.67
CA THR A 125 12.94 -0.95 1.27
C THR A 125 13.25 0.54 1.35
N LYS A 126 12.61 1.35 0.49
CA LYS A 126 12.70 2.81 0.42
C LYS A 126 11.31 3.45 0.47
N SER A 127 11.27 4.74 0.82
CA SER A 127 10.04 5.55 0.90
C SER A 127 9.34 5.81 -0.44
N ILE A 128 9.83 5.23 -1.53
CA ILE A 128 9.25 5.34 -2.88
C ILE A 128 9.12 3.97 -3.55
N ASP A 129 9.48 2.89 -2.85
CA ASP A 129 9.29 1.55 -3.37
C ASP A 129 7.79 1.26 -3.40
N ALA A 130 7.34 0.71 -4.53
CA ALA A 130 6.00 0.19 -4.70
C ALA A 130 6.03 -1.32 -4.52
N ALA A 131 5.02 -1.84 -3.81
CA ALA A 131 4.77 -3.27 -3.70
C ALA A 131 3.33 -3.55 -4.09
N LYS A 132 3.06 -4.73 -4.65
CA LYS A 132 1.70 -5.16 -4.94
C LYS A 132 0.99 -5.50 -3.64
N LEU A 133 -0.17 -4.90 -3.41
CA LEU A 133 -1.02 -5.16 -2.26
C LEU A 133 -2.14 -6.11 -2.66
N THR A 134 -2.17 -7.29 -2.03
CA THR A 134 -3.27 -8.24 -2.17
C THR A 134 -4.13 -8.21 -0.92
N ILE A 135 -5.44 -8.01 -1.11
CA ILE A 135 -6.43 -7.96 -0.04
C ILE A 135 -7.37 -9.14 -0.23
N VAL A 136 -7.41 -10.05 0.74
CA VAL A 136 -8.33 -11.19 0.73
C VAL A 136 -9.55 -10.85 1.56
N PHE A 137 -10.73 -11.12 1.01
CA PHE A 137 -12.01 -10.91 1.67
C PHE A 137 -12.98 -12.06 1.37
N THR A 138 -14.02 -12.20 2.19
CA THR A 138 -15.12 -13.12 1.93
C THR A 138 -16.41 -12.40 1.59
N ALA A 139 -17.21 -12.99 0.71
CA ALA A 139 -18.60 -12.63 0.46
C ALA A 139 -19.44 -13.90 0.61
N GLY A 140 -20.22 -13.98 1.69
CA GLY A 140 -20.82 -15.24 2.14
C GLY A 140 -19.76 -16.29 2.48
N GLU A 141 -19.81 -17.44 1.82
CA GLU A 141 -18.88 -18.56 2.03
C GLU A 141 -17.70 -18.56 1.03
N ARG A 142 -17.69 -17.64 0.06
CA ARG A 142 -16.65 -17.59 -0.98
C ARG A 142 -15.58 -16.57 -0.62
N SER A 143 -14.33 -16.92 -0.90
CA SER A 143 -13.17 -16.04 -0.76
C SER A 143 -12.83 -15.42 -2.12
N TYR A 144 -12.49 -14.14 -2.09
CA TYR A 144 -12.09 -13.35 -3.25
C TYR A 144 -10.84 -12.55 -2.89
N SER A 145 -10.20 -11.98 -3.91
CA SER A 145 -9.06 -11.10 -3.72
C SER A 145 -9.15 -9.82 -4.54
N LEU A 146 -8.79 -8.71 -3.91
CA LEU A 146 -8.48 -7.47 -4.62
C LEU A 146 -6.96 -7.37 -4.78
N CYS A 147 -6.52 -7.09 -5.98
CA CYS A 147 -5.12 -6.94 -6.33
C CYS A 147 -4.87 -5.50 -6.75
N ILE A 148 -4.07 -4.79 -5.96
CA ILE A 148 -3.61 -3.43 -6.27
C ILE A 148 -2.17 -3.55 -6.72
N ASP A 149 -1.89 -3.18 -7.96
CA ASP A 149 -0.57 -3.41 -8.57
C ASP A 149 0.55 -2.66 -7.86
N ARG A 150 0.26 -1.46 -7.34
CA ARG A 150 1.24 -0.64 -6.62
C ARG A 150 0.63 0.00 -5.38
N ALA A 151 1.21 -0.31 -4.23
CA ALA A 151 1.04 0.40 -2.98
C ALA A 151 2.38 1.03 -2.58
N MET A 152 2.38 2.35 -2.41
CA MET A 152 3.59 3.15 -2.15
C MET A 152 3.60 3.66 -0.72
N TRP A 153 4.74 3.55 -0.04
CA TRP A 153 4.91 4.05 1.32
C TRP A 153 5.22 5.56 1.34
N ILE A 154 4.21 6.40 1.49
CA ILE A 154 4.35 7.86 1.43
C ILE A 154 3.98 8.47 2.77
N ARG A 155 4.91 9.21 3.40
CA ARG A 155 4.68 9.96 4.65
C ARG A 155 4.10 9.12 5.80
N GLY A 156 4.48 7.85 5.89
CA GLY A 156 4.07 6.95 6.98
C GLY A 156 2.76 6.20 6.72
N GLU A 157 2.19 6.31 5.51
CA GLU A 157 1.00 5.59 5.10
C GLU A 157 1.19 4.94 3.73
N PHE A 158 0.45 3.86 3.45
CA PHE A 158 0.39 3.35 2.09
C PHE A 158 -0.61 4.16 1.26
N LYS A 159 -0.20 4.51 0.05
CA LYS A 159 -1.05 5.05 -1.00
C LYS A 159 -1.19 4.03 -2.12
N VAL A 160 -2.42 3.83 -2.60
CA VAL A 160 -2.73 2.81 -3.62
C VAL A 160 -2.67 3.43 -5.02
N SER A 161 -2.35 2.64 -6.04
CA SER A 161 -2.42 3.07 -7.44
C SER A 161 -3.84 2.99 -7.99
N GLN A 162 -4.05 3.61 -9.15
CA GLN A 162 -5.27 3.53 -9.94
C GLN A 162 -5.60 2.12 -10.46
N PHE A 163 -4.66 1.18 -10.43
CA PHE A 163 -4.85 -0.17 -10.98
C PHE A 163 -5.26 -1.15 -9.88
N ILE A 164 -6.56 -1.42 -9.80
CA ILE A 164 -7.14 -2.43 -8.92
C ILE A 164 -7.95 -3.46 -9.72
N GLU A 165 -7.78 -4.73 -9.37
CA GLU A 165 -8.42 -5.85 -10.04
C GLU A 165 -9.10 -6.79 -9.03
N LEU A 166 -10.27 -7.32 -9.40
CA LEU A 166 -10.90 -8.46 -8.72
C LEU A 166 -10.36 -9.78 -9.27
N LYS A 167 -9.92 -10.66 -8.38
CA LYS A 167 -9.40 -12.00 -8.67
C LYS A 167 -10.10 -13.06 -7.86
#